data_AF-A0A1E3ST37-F1
#
_entry.id   AF-A0A1E3ST37-F1
#
_cell.length_a   1.000
_cell.length_b   1.000
_cell.length_c   1.000
_cell.angle_alpha   90.00
_cell.angle_beta   90.00
_cell.angle_gamma   90.00
#
_symmetry.space_group_name_H-M   'P 1'
#
loop_
_entity.id
_entity.type
_entity.pdbx_description
1 polymer ?
#
loop_
_entity_poly.entity_id
_entity_poly.type
_entity_poly.pdbx_seq_one_letter_code
_entity_poly.pdbx_strand_id
1 'polypeptide(L)'
;MTEPLGRARRSELLALAEADELRALADACLADGVEVRVLVAPEVGVVSAQVREPVAQERFLLGDVLACRAEVELAGHRGWAMRLGDDRAAVLAAAVLDAEVQAHRAHAAEVDRLCHAVAARKAEREEREWTELAPTIVEFEELA
;
A
#
# COMPACT_ATOMS: atom_id res chain seq x y z
N MET A 1 9.41 -2.35 -20.39
CA MET A 1 9.99 -2.76 -19.10
C MET A 1 9.61 -1.68 -18.11
N THR A 2 8.99 -2.05 -17.00
CA THR A 2 8.48 -1.10 -16.01
C THR A 2 9.63 -0.64 -15.10
N GLU A 3 9.71 0.66 -14.79
CA GLU A 3 10.80 1.19 -13.95
C GLU A 3 10.71 0.68 -12.50
N PRO A 4 11.85 0.31 -11.88
CA PRO A 4 11.88 -0.20 -10.52
C PRO A 4 11.44 0.86 -9.52
N LEU A 5 10.52 0.49 -8.62
CA LEU A 5 9.97 1.40 -7.62
C LEU A 5 10.85 1.41 -6.35
N GLY A 6 11.04 2.60 -5.80
CA GLY A 6 11.59 2.74 -4.45
C GLY A 6 10.71 2.00 -3.42
N ARG A 7 11.34 1.41 -2.40
CA ARG A 7 10.65 0.54 -1.42
C ARG A 7 9.44 1.22 -0.76
N ALA A 8 9.58 2.48 -0.34
CA ALA A 8 8.48 3.23 0.26
C ALA A 8 7.27 3.36 -0.67
N ARG A 9 7.50 3.66 -1.95
CA ARG A 9 6.43 3.78 -2.95
C ARG A 9 5.78 2.43 -3.25
N ARG A 10 6.57 1.35 -3.31
CA ARG A 10 6.04 0.00 -3.45
C ARG A 10 5.16 -0.37 -2.25
N SER A 11 5.61 -0.13 -1.02
CA SER A 11 4.81 -0.41 0.18
C SER A 11 3.49 0.36 0.20
N GLU A 12 3.49 1.64 -0.20
CA GLU A 12 2.28 2.45 -0.36
C GLU A 12 1.29 1.81 -1.36
N LEU A 13 1.78 1.41 -2.54
CA LEU A 13 0.94 0.85 -3.60
C LEU A 13 0.43 -0.55 -3.25
N LEU A 14 1.26 -1.40 -2.63
CA LEU A 14 0.83 -2.72 -2.14
C LEU A 14 -0.23 -2.61 -1.04
N ALA A 15 -0.20 -1.54 -0.22
CA ALA A 15 -1.24 -1.31 0.78
C ALA A 15 -2.61 -0.98 0.17
N LEU A 16 -2.62 -0.37 -1.02
CA LEU A 16 -3.81 0.01 -1.79
C LEU A 16 -4.26 -1.04 -2.81
N ALA A 17 -3.47 -2.09 -3.05
CA ALA A 17 -3.79 -3.13 -4.02
C ALA A 17 -4.99 -3.98 -3.59
N GLU A 18 -5.69 -4.57 -4.56
CA GLU A 18 -6.81 -5.46 -4.24
C GLU A 18 -6.30 -6.72 -3.56
N ALA A 19 -7.06 -7.23 -2.57
CA ALA A 19 -6.61 -8.35 -1.75
C ALA A 19 -6.30 -9.61 -2.58
N ASP A 20 -7.11 -9.89 -3.59
CA ASP A 20 -6.96 -11.08 -4.44
C ASP A 20 -5.75 -10.98 -5.39
N GLU A 21 -5.43 -9.78 -5.88
CA GLU A 21 -4.22 -9.57 -6.70
C GLU A 21 -2.94 -9.86 -5.90
N LEU A 22 -2.92 -9.43 -4.63
CA LEU A 22 -1.78 -9.69 -3.74
C LEU A 22 -1.65 -11.18 -3.43
N ARG A 23 -2.76 -11.84 -3.07
CA ARG A 23 -2.77 -13.28 -2.74
C ARG A 23 -2.29 -14.10 -3.94
N ALA A 24 -2.88 -13.86 -5.12
CA ALA A 24 -2.51 -14.58 -6.33
C ALA A 24 -1.04 -14.42 -6.70
N LEU A 25 -0.49 -13.19 -6.59
CA LEU A 25 0.91 -12.96 -6.89
C LEU A 25 1.85 -13.52 -5.82
N ALA A 26 1.46 -13.46 -4.54
CA ALA A 26 2.24 -14.06 -3.45
C ALA A 26 2.29 -15.58 -3.58
N ASP A 27 1.18 -16.23 -3.95
CA ASP A 27 1.15 -17.66 -4.22
C ASP A 27 2.10 -18.04 -5.38
N ALA A 28 2.17 -17.21 -6.43
CA ALA A 28 3.13 -17.41 -7.52
C ALA A 28 4.59 -17.28 -7.03
N CYS A 29 4.89 -16.29 -6.17
CA CYS A 29 6.23 -16.11 -5.59
C CYS A 29 6.67 -17.31 -4.76
N LEU A 30 5.74 -18.00 -4.11
CA LEU A 30 6.01 -19.16 -3.25
C LEU A 30 5.99 -20.50 -4.02
N ALA A 31 5.56 -20.51 -5.28
CA ALA A 31 5.35 -21.73 -6.06
C ALA A 31 6.64 -22.49 -6.39
N ASP A 32 7.80 -21.82 -6.37
CA ASP A 32 9.10 -22.45 -6.60
C ASP A 32 9.70 -23.14 -5.35
N GLY A 33 8.96 -23.12 -4.23
CA GLY A 33 9.37 -23.77 -2.98
C GLY A 33 10.39 -22.98 -2.19
N VAL A 34 10.57 -21.67 -2.47
CA VAL A 34 11.40 -20.79 -1.66
C VAL A 34 11.04 -20.88 -0.17
N GLU A 35 12.06 -20.91 0.67
CA GLU A 35 11.88 -20.84 2.11
C GLU A 35 11.35 -19.45 2.50
N VAL A 36 10.18 -19.46 3.15
CA VAL A 36 9.56 -18.28 3.74
C VAL A 36 9.36 -18.50 5.23
N ARG A 37 9.80 -17.53 6.03
CA ARG A 37 9.62 -17.51 7.47
C ARG A 37 8.80 -16.30 7.87
N VAL A 38 7.73 -16.52 8.61
CA VAL A 38 6.95 -15.44 9.21
C VAL A 38 7.67 -14.96 10.47
N LEU A 39 8.19 -13.73 10.45
CA LEU A 39 8.88 -13.11 11.57
C LEU A 39 7.89 -12.47 12.55
N VAL A 40 6.86 -11.81 12.00
CA VAL A 40 5.72 -11.25 12.72
C VAL A 40 4.47 -11.72 12.01
N ALA A 41 3.69 -12.58 12.69
CA ALA A 41 2.39 -13.01 12.18
C ALA A 41 1.47 -11.80 11.96
N PRO A 42 0.49 -11.87 11.05
CA PRO A 42 -0.43 -10.77 10.82
C PRO A 42 -1.13 -10.32 12.12
N GLU A 43 -0.78 -9.14 12.60
CA GLU A 43 -1.28 -8.54 13.83
C GLU A 43 -2.24 -7.40 13.47
N VAL A 44 -3.50 -7.53 13.88
CA VAL A 44 -4.50 -6.47 13.74
C VAL A 44 -4.44 -5.62 15.01
N GLY A 45 -4.37 -4.31 14.83
CA GLY A 45 -4.35 -3.32 15.90
C GLY A 45 -4.83 -1.98 15.38
N VAL A 46 -4.39 -0.92 16.04
CA VAL A 46 -4.76 0.44 15.66
C VAL A 46 -3.54 1.34 15.53
N VAL A 47 -3.65 2.34 14.65
CA VAL A 47 -2.69 3.42 14.49
C VAL A 47 -3.38 4.73 14.87
N SER A 48 -2.84 5.44 15.86
CA SER A 48 -3.37 6.74 16.26
C SER A 48 -3.12 7.79 15.19
N ALA A 49 -4.20 8.30 14.61
CA ALA A 49 -4.18 9.38 13.63
C ALA A 49 -3.94 10.72 14.34
N GLN A 50 -2.83 11.35 14.00
CA GLN A 50 -2.48 12.68 14.47
C GLN A 50 -2.71 13.69 13.35
N VAL A 51 -3.41 14.78 13.66
CA VAL A 51 -3.59 15.91 12.75
C VAL A 51 -2.92 17.15 13.29
N ARG A 52 -2.65 18.10 12.40
CA ARG A 52 -2.18 19.44 12.74
C ARG A 52 -3.31 20.40 12.43
N GLU A 53 -3.78 21.14 13.43
CA GLU A 53 -4.81 22.14 13.18
C GLU A 53 -4.21 23.34 12.39
N PRO A 54 -4.99 24.04 11.56
CA PRO A 54 -4.44 24.98 10.57
C PRO A 54 -4.04 26.37 11.13
N VAL A 55 -4.53 26.81 12.28
CA VAL A 55 -4.37 28.18 12.79
C VAL A 55 -3.14 28.35 13.69
N ALA A 56 -3.18 27.76 14.88
CA ALA A 56 -2.09 27.61 15.85
C ALA A 56 -1.01 26.56 15.47
N GLN A 57 -1.24 25.72 14.45
CA GLN A 57 -0.33 24.67 13.99
C GLN A 57 -0.02 23.61 15.07
N GLU A 58 -0.92 23.40 16.01
CA GLU A 58 -0.75 22.43 17.09
C GLU A 58 -1.15 21.01 16.67
N ARG A 59 -0.50 20.00 17.26
CA ARG A 59 -0.76 18.58 16.97
C ARG A 59 -1.71 18.00 18.01
N PHE A 60 -2.74 17.29 17.56
CA PHE A 60 -3.62 16.53 18.45
C PHE A 60 -4.01 15.17 17.83
N LEU A 61 -4.43 14.23 18.68
CA LEU A 61 -4.89 12.91 18.27
C LEU A 61 -6.36 13.01 17.83
N LEU A 62 -6.62 12.75 16.55
CA LEU A 62 -7.98 12.77 15.98
C LEU A 62 -8.76 11.49 16.36
N GLY A 63 -8.06 10.37 16.50
CA GLY A 63 -8.63 9.08 16.79
C GLY A 63 -7.69 7.96 16.38
N ASP A 64 -8.21 6.73 16.33
CA ASP A 64 -7.47 5.52 15.99
C ASP A 64 -8.01 4.89 14.71
N VAL A 65 -7.13 4.40 13.85
CA VAL A 65 -7.49 3.72 12.60
C VAL A 65 -7.08 2.26 12.68
N LEU A 66 -8.01 1.36 12.35
CA LEU A 66 -7.75 -0.08 12.29
C LEU A 66 -6.69 -0.39 11.21
N ALA A 67 -5.66 -1.12 11.59
CA ALA A 67 -4.60 -1.55 10.69
C ALA A 67 -4.10 -2.95 11.01
N CYS A 68 -3.60 -3.65 10.00
CA CYS A 68 -2.94 -4.92 10.13
C CYS A 68 -1.50 -4.80 9.64
N ARG A 69 -0.54 -5.39 10.36
CA ARG A 69 0.87 -5.44 9.98
C ARG A 69 1.38 -6.88 9.93
N ALA A 70 2.35 -7.16 9.07
CA ALA A 70 3.05 -8.44 9.03
C ALA A 70 4.51 -8.25 8.59
N GLU A 71 5.36 -9.20 8.99
CA GLU A 71 6.76 -9.23 8.59
C GLU A 71 7.20 -10.66 8.27
N VAL A 72 7.95 -10.80 7.18
CA VAL A 72 8.45 -12.09 6.69
C VAL A 72 9.92 -11.99 6.33
N GLU A 73 10.59 -13.13 6.29
CA GLU A 73 11.88 -13.33 5.67
C GLU A 73 11.72 -14.34 4.54
N LEU A 74 12.13 -13.96 3.33
CA LEU A 74 12.06 -14.79 2.13
C LEU A 74 13.43 -14.76 1.46
N ALA A 75 14.00 -15.95 1.22
CA ALA A 75 15.36 -16.10 0.68
C ALA A 75 16.44 -15.26 1.41
N GLY A 76 16.28 -15.06 2.73
CA GLY A 76 17.20 -14.26 3.55
C GLY A 76 16.97 -12.74 3.50
N HIS A 77 15.91 -12.27 2.84
CA HIS A 77 15.54 -10.85 2.76
C HIS A 77 14.24 -10.57 3.51
N ARG A 78 14.22 -9.48 4.30
CA ARG A 78 13.06 -9.06 5.09
C ARG A 78 12.07 -8.28 4.26
N GLY A 79 10.83 -8.76 4.22
CA GLY A 79 9.67 -8.04 3.71
C GLY A 79 8.76 -7.58 4.83
N TRP A 80 8.16 -6.41 4.66
CA TRP A 80 7.27 -5.82 5.64
C TRP A 80 6.08 -5.17 4.95
N ALA A 81 4.91 -5.29 5.57
CA ALA A 81 3.71 -4.60 5.10
C ALA A 81 2.83 -4.16 6.26
N MET A 82 2.09 -3.08 6.01
CA MET A 82 0.99 -2.62 6.85
C MET A 82 -0.13 -2.12 5.94
N ARG A 83 -1.36 -2.50 6.28
CA ARG A 83 -2.57 -2.14 5.54
C ARG A 83 -3.63 -1.65 6.50
N LEU A 84 -4.46 -0.71 6.06
CA LEU A 84 -5.67 -0.36 6.80
C LEU A 84 -6.67 -1.53 6.77
N GLY A 85 -7.46 -1.66 7.83
CA GLY A 85 -8.37 -2.79 8.01
C GLY A 85 -7.73 -3.98 8.72
N ASP A 86 -8.36 -5.16 8.59
CA ASP A 86 -8.02 -6.38 9.32
C ASP A 86 -7.73 -7.60 8.43
N ASP A 87 -7.52 -7.40 7.13
CA ASP A 87 -7.22 -8.47 6.17
C ASP A 87 -5.81 -9.04 6.37
N ARG A 88 -5.72 -10.02 7.27
CA ARG A 88 -4.49 -10.72 7.66
C ARG A 88 -3.81 -11.41 6.49
N ALA A 89 -4.59 -12.02 5.59
CA ALA A 89 -4.04 -12.74 4.45
C ALA A 89 -3.41 -11.76 3.45
N ALA A 90 -4.08 -10.64 3.18
CA ALA A 90 -3.59 -9.69 2.21
C ALA A 90 -2.38 -8.89 2.72
N VAL A 91 -2.27 -8.60 4.03
CA VAL A 91 -1.04 -7.99 4.57
C VAL A 91 0.14 -8.97 4.55
N LEU A 92 -0.09 -10.26 4.81
CA LEU A 92 0.97 -11.27 4.72
C LEU A 92 1.46 -11.40 3.28
N ALA A 93 0.53 -11.48 2.32
CA ALA A 93 0.84 -11.49 0.90
C ALA A 93 1.66 -10.25 0.51
N ALA A 94 1.26 -9.05 0.93
CA ALA A 94 2.02 -7.83 0.66
C ALA A 94 3.44 -7.86 1.26
N ALA A 95 3.64 -8.44 2.45
CA ALA A 95 4.96 -8.59 3.05
C ALA A 95 5.84 -9.56 2.25
N VAL A 96 5.26 -10.66 1.74
CA VAL A 96 5.96 -11.60 0.83
C VAL A 96 6.38 -10.89 -0.46
N LEU A 97 5.51 -10.09 -1.07
CA LEU A 97 5.84 -9.35 -2.29
C LEU A 97 6.92 -8.29 -2.08
N ASP A 98 6.95 -7.61 -0.91
CA ASP A 98 8.05 -6.72 -0.58
C ASP A 98 9.37 -7.50 -0.48
N ALA A 99 9.37 -8.67 0.20
CA ALA A 99 10.55 -9.52 0.32
C ALA A 99 11.05 -10.04 -1.04
N GLU A 100 10.14 -10.48 -1.92
CA GLU A 100 10.44 -10.95 -3.28
C GLU A 100 11.23 -9.90 -4.07
N VAL A 101 10.81 -8.62 -3.99
CA VAL A 101 11.53 -7.53 -4.66
C VAL A 101 12.85 -7.21 -3.97
N GLN A 102 12.90 -7.23 -2.64
CA GLN A 102 14.16 -7.03 -1.89
C GLN A 102 15.21 -8.12 -2.21
N ALA A 103 14.75 -9.35 -2.45
CA ALA A 103 15.59 -10.48 -2.83
C ALA A 103 15.94 -10.52 -4.32
N HIS A 104 15.43 -9.57 -5.13
CA HIS A 104 15.61 -9.53 -6.59
C HIS A 104 15.27 -10.85 -7.28
N ARG A 105 14.19 -11.48 -6.84
CA ARG A 105 13.75 -12.80 -7.33
C ARG A 105 12.89 -12.70 -8.59
N ALA A 106 12.46 -13.87 -9.07
CA ALA A 106 11.82 -14.05 -10.37
C ALA A 106 10.59 -13.14 -10.57
N HIS A 107 9.81 -12.92 -9.52
CA HIS A 107 8.56 -12.17 -9.60
C HIS A 107 8.68 -10.68 -9.27
N ALA A 108 9.90 -10.17 -9.04
CA ALA A 108 10.10 -8.77 -8.70
C ALA A 108 9.51 -7.80 -9.76
N ALA A 109 9.65 -8.13 -11.04
CA ALA A 109 9.09 -7.34 -12.13
C ALA A 109 7.55 -7.43 -12.22
N GLU A 110 6.93 -8.55 -11.84
CA GLU A 110 5.47 -8.65 -11.71
C GLU A 110 4.95 -7.78 -10.56
N VAL A 111 5.66 -7.76 -9.43
CA VAL A 111 5.30 -6.90 -8.29
C VAL A 111 5.33 -5.43 -8.67
N ASP A 112 6.38 -4.99 -9.37
CA ASP A 112 6.46 -3.61 -9.87
C ASP A 112 5.32 -3.34 -10.88
N ARG A 113 5.01 -4.27 -11.79
CA ARG A 113 3.87 -4.14 -12.72
C ARG A 113 2.53 -3.99 -11.99
N LEU A 114 2.28 -4.78 -10.95
CA LEU A 114 1.08 -4.65 -10.11
C LEU A 114 1.03 -3.26 -9.47
N CYS A 115 2.15 -2.79 -8.91
CA CYS A 115 2.21 -1.47 -8.29
C CYS A 115 1.90 -0.34 -9.29
N HIS A 116 2.42 -0.41 -10.50
CA HIS A 116 2.10 0.57 -11.56
C HIS A 116 0.63 0.52 -11.98
N ALA A 117 0.02 -0.67 -12.06
CA ALA A 117 -1.42 -0.82 -12.31
C ALA A 117 -2.26 -0.20 -11.18
N VAL A 118 -1.87 -0.43 -9.92
CA VAL A 118 -2.52 0.19 -8.75
C VAL A 118 -2.39 1.71 -8.80
N ALA A 119 -1.21 2.23 -9.14
CA ALA A 119 -0.98 3.68 -9.27
C ALA A 119 -1.87 4.31 -10.35
N ALA A 120 -2.01 3.67 -11.51
CA ALA A 120 -2.90 4.11 -12.57
C ALA A 120 -4.36 4.13 -12.10
N ARG A 121 -4.85 3.04 -11.49
CA ARG A 121 -6.22 2.98 -10.94
C ARG A 121 -6.50 4.04 -9.87
N LYS A 122 -5.50 4.35 -9.03
CA LYS A 122 -5.57 5.43 -8.04
C LYS A 122 -5.74 6.79 -8.71
N ALA A 123 -4.86 7.12 -9.66
CA ALA A 123 -4.91 8.39 -10.38
C ALA A 123 -6.22 8.57 -11.15
N GLU A 124 -6.71 7.52 -11.82
CA GLU A 124 -8.00 7.58 -12.49
C GLU A 124 -9.19 7.77 -11.53
N ARG A 125 -9.13 7.20 -10.31
CA ARG A 125 -10.17 7.44 -9.30
C ARG A 125 -10.18 8.89 -8.84
N GLU A 126 -8.99 9.44 -8.56
CA GLU A 126 -8.83 10.84 -8.15
C GLU A 126 -9.32 11.80 -9.24
N GLU A 127 -9.01 11.53 -10.51
CA GLU A 127 -9.48 12.34 -11.65
C GLU A 127 -11.01 12.27 -11.82
N ARG A 128 -11.60 11.08 -11.67
CA ARG A 128 -13.06 10.89 -11.73
C ARG A 128 -13.75 11.65 -10.60
N GLU A 129 -13.26 11.51 -9.37
CA GLU A 129 -13.78 12.23 -8.20
C GLU A 129 -13.67 13.75 -8.41
N TRP A 130 -12.53 14.23 -8.90
CA TRP A 130 -12.35 15.65 -9.22
C TRP A 130 -13.33 16.14 -10.28
N THR A 131 -13.53 15.37 -11.35
CA THR A 131 -14.49 15.70 -12.41
C THR A 131 -15.92 15.77 -11.88
N GLU A 132 -16.30 14.89 -10.95
CA GLU A 132 -17.62 14.89 -10.30
C GLU A 132 -17.81 16.10 -9.38
N LEU A 133 -16.74 16.56 -8.70
CA LEU A 133 -16.78 17.68 -7.77
C LEU A 133 -16.62 19.05 -8.45
N ALA A 134 -15.93 19.14 -9.59
CA ALA A 134 -15.64 20.40 -10.27
C ALA A 134 -16.87 21.29 -10.55
N PRO A 135 -18.06 20.75 -10.92
CA PRO A 135 -19.27 21.56 -11.08
C PRO A 135 -19.79 22.23 -9.80
N THR A 136 -19.27 21.86 -8.63
CA THR A 136 -19.63 22.45 -7.33
C THR A 136 -18.80 23.69 -6.98
N ILE A 137 -17.81 24.05 -7.81
CA ILE A 137 -16.98 25.24 -7.62
C ILE A 137 -17.82 26.50 -7.87
N VAL A 138 -17.84 27.40 -6.89
CA VAL A 138 -18.50 28.71 -7.02
C VAL A 138 -17.51 29.70 -7.63
N GLU A 139 -17.85 30.23 -8.79
CA GLU A 139 -17.10 31.32 -9.43
C GLU A 139 -17.59 32.67 -8.89
N PHE A 140 -16.64 33.47 -8.39
CA PHE A 140 -16.90 34.85 -7.96
C PHE A 140 -16.25 35.80 -8.97
N GLU A 141 -16.96 36.87 -9.32
CA GLU A 141 -16.41 37.98 -10.11
C GLU A 141 -16.10 39.16 -9.17
N GLU A 142 -14.89 39.73 -9.26
CA GLU A 142 -14.58 41.04 -8.67
C GLU A 142 -14.91 42.14 -9.68
N LEU A 143 -15.76 43.10 -9.30
CA LEU A 143 -15.99 44.31 -10.08
C LEU A 143 -14.72 45.17 -10.05
N ALA A 144 -14.06 45.32 -11.19
CA ALA A 144 -12.96 46.26 -11.41
C ALA A 144 -13.43 47.73 -11.42
#